data_AF-A0A399WYZ9-F1
#
_entry.id   AF-A0A399WYZ9-F1
#
_cell.length_a   1.000
_cell.length_b   1.000
_cell.length_c   1.000
_cell.angle_alpha   90.00
_cell.angle_beta   90.00
_cell.angle_gamma   90.00
#
_symmetry.space_group_name_H-M   'P 1'
#
loop_
_entity.id
_entity.type
_entity.pdbx_description
1 polymer ?
#
loop_
_entity_poly.entity_id
_entity_poly.type
_entity_poly.pdbx_seq_one_letter_code
_entity_poly.pdbx_strand_id
1 'polypeptide(L)'
;MGLDLERLPAHVAVIMDGNGRWAQKRGLERLLGHREGYRVLRRVLLDCSELGIQFLTVYAFSAENWRRPESEVSGLFSLIERAARDELRVMHQNRVRIRVAGDLQALPKGLQDALREGIETTRENAGITFTLALNYGGRAEIVEAIRKIVRAGSPPEDVTEELVGASLYNPDIPDPDLIIRTAGERRWSNFLLWQAAYSELFVCPEPWPEFSTRSLVTALCDYQNRERKFGGLEPSSE
;
A
#
# COMPACT_ATOMS: atom_id res chain seq x y z
N MET A 1 -2.75 -20.42 -17.28
CA MET A 1 -3.14 -19.98 -15.93
C MET A 1 -4.48 -19.30 -16.06
N GLY A 2 -5.49 -19.75 -15.32
CA GLY A 2 -6.88 -19.28 -15.42
C GLY A 2 -7.13 -17.91 -14.77
N LEU A 3 -6.22 -16.96 -14.98
CA LEU A 3 -6.40 -15.58 -14.56
C LEU A 3 -7.24 -14.87 -15.63
N ASP A 4 -8.37 -14.32 -15.22
CA ASP A 4 -9.25 -13.55 -16.09
C ASP A 4 -8.87 -12.07 -16.05
N LEU A 5 -8.33 -11.51 -17.13
CA LEU A 5 -7.88 -10.11 -17.14
C LEU A 5 -9.04 -9.10 -17.03
N GLU A 6 -10.28 -9.52 -17.34
CA GLU A 6 -11.46 -8.65 -17.23
C GLU A 6 -11.98 -8.55 -15.79
N ARG A 7 -11.55 -9.46 -14.91
CA ARG A 7 -11.98 -9.54 -13.51
C ARG A 7 -10.85 -9.23 -12.52
N LEU A 8 -9.89 -8.40 -12.92
CA LEU A 8 -8.81 -7.98 -12.03
C LEU A 8 -9.30 -6.96 -11.00
N PRO A 9 -8.73 -6.95 -9.77
CA PRO A 9 -8.93 -5.84 -8.85
C PRO A 9 -8.36 -4.56 -9.47
N ALA A 10 -9.10 -3.45 -9.39
CA ALA A 10 -8.62 -2.14 -9.80
C ALA A 10 -7.52 -1.66 -8.84
N HIS A 11 -7.69 -1.93 -7.55
CA HIS A 11 -6.75 -1.55 -6.51
C HIS A 11 -6.31 -2.75 -5.65
N VAL A 12 -5.00 -3.02 -5.67
CA VAL A 12 -4.34 -3.97 -4.77
C VAL A 12 -3.57 -3.21 -3.70
N ALA A 13 -3.75 -3.60 -2.43
CA ALA A 13 -2.96 -3.08 -1.34
C ALA A 13 -2.16 -4.20 -0.64
N VAL A 14 -0.93 -3.93 -0.23
CA VAL A 14 -0.01 -4.98 0.26
C VAL A 14 0.64 -4.63 1.59
N ILE A 15 0.46 -5.51 2.58
CA ILE A 15 1.20 -5.49 3.84
C ILE A 15 2.43 -6.40 3.71
N MET A 16 3.59 -5.78 3.47
CA MET A 16 4.89 -6.43 3.17
C MET A 16 5.58 -6.97 4.44
N ASP A 17 4.94 -7.91 5.13
CA ASP A 17 5.42 -8.51 6.38
C ASP A 17 6.46 -9.64 6.11
N GLY A 18 7.32 -9.91 7.10
CA GLY A 18 8.25 -11.03 7.09
C GLY A 18 9.70 -10.69 6.76
N ASN A 19 10.02 -9.46 6.34
CA ASN A 19 11.39 -9.03 5.98
C ASN A 19 12.44 -9.37 7.05
N GLY A 20 12.25 -8.87 8.27
CA GLY A 20 13.21 -9.11 9.36
C GLY A 20 13.29 -10.58 9.81
N ARG A 21 12.15 -11.29 9.84
CA ARG A 21 12.10 -12.73 10.18
C ARG A 21 12.83 -13.58 9.15
N TRP A 22 12.67 -13.24 7.87
CA TRP A 22 13.34 -13.91 6.75
C TRP A 22 14.86 -13.79 6.85
N ALA A 23 15.37 -12.61 7.22
CA ALA A 23 16.80 -12.37 7.40
C ALA A 23 17.36 -13.11 8.64
N GLN A 24 16.67 -13.00 9.77
CA GLN A 24 17.07 -13.66 11.02
C GLN A 24 17.16 -15.18 10.89
N LYS A 25 16.20 -15.82 10.20
CA LYS A 25 16.23 -17.27 9.91
C LYS A 25 17.47 -17.71 9.11
N ARG A 26 18.16 -16.77 8.45
CA ARG A 26 19.36 -17.01 7.64
C ARG A 26 20.64 -16.51 8.31
N GLY A 27 20.58 -16.09 9.58
CA GLY A 27 21.71 -15.50 10.29
C GLY A 27 22.13 -14.12 9.77
N LEU A 28 21.24 -13.42 9.05
CA LEU A 28 21.49 -12.12 8.46
C LEU A 28 20.89 -10.98 9.30
N GLU A 29 21.45 -9.78 9.16
CA GLU A 29 20.87 -8.56 9.72
C GLU A 29 19.50 -8.25 9.12
N ARG A 30 18.59 -7.71 9.92
CA ARG A 30 17.20 -7.40 9.52
C ARG A 30 17.14 -6.45 8.30
N LEU A 31 18.07 -5.51 8.21
CA LEU A 31 18.17 -4.56 7.10
C LEU A 31 18.39 -5.26 5.74
N LEU A 32 19.10 -6.39 5.70
CA LEU A 32 19.26 -7.18 4.48
C LEU A 32 17.92 -7.77 4.01
N GLY A 33 17.05 -8.17 4.95
CA GLY A 33 15.68 -8.59 4.61
C GLY A 33 14.87 -7.47 3.96
N HIS A 34 15.00 -6.24 4.46
CA HIS A 34 14.34 -5.07 3.86
C HIS A 34 14.89 -4.76 2.46
N ARG A 35 16.20 -4.92 2.24
CA ARG A 35 16.81 -4.76 0.91
C ARG A 35 16.31 -5.79 -0.10
N GLU A 36 16.13 -7.04 0.30
CA GLU A 36 15.50 -8.06 -0.57
C GLU A 36 14.02 -7.74 -0.81
N GLY A 37 13.31 -7.32 0.24
CA GLY A 37 11.93 -6.87 0.13
C GLY A 37 11.73 -5.74 -0.87
N TYR A 38 12.68 -4.81 -0.95
CA TYR A 38 12.67 -3.75 -1.95
C TYR A 38 12.75 -4.28 -3.39
N ARG A 39 13.59 -5.30 -3.66
CA ARG A 39 13.67 -5.93 -4.99
C ARG A 39 12.36 -6.61 -5.36
N VAL A 40 11.72 -7.26 -4.40
CA VAL A 40 10.40 -7.87 -4.59
C VAL A 40 9.35 -6.80 -4.89
N LEU A 41 9.35 -5.69 -4.16
CA LEU A 41 8.42 -4.57 -4.41
C LEU A 41 8.54 -4.03 -5.83
N ARG A 42 9.76 -3.82 -6.32
CA ARG A 42 9.99 -3.38 -7.69
C ARG A 42 9.39 -4.35 -8.71
N ARG A 43 9.57 -5.66 -8.51
CA ARG A 43 8.99 -6.69 -9.39
C ARG A 43 7.47 -6.68 -9.33
N VAL A 44 6.88 -6.65 -8.12
CA VAL A 44 5.41 -6.64 -7.94
C VAL A 44 4.78 -5.40 -8.58
N LEU A 45 5.42 -4.24 -8.49
CA LEU A 45 4.94 -3.03 -9.16
C LEU A 45 4.88 -3.20 -10.69
N LEU A 46 5.93 -3.79 -11.28
CA LEU A 46 5.99 -4.06 -12.72
C LEU A 46 4.95 -5.12 -13.11
N ASP A 47 4.86 -6.23 -12.36
CA ASP A 47 3.89 -7.29 -12.60
C ASP A 47 2.44 -6.73 -12.55
N CYS A 48 2.12 -5.89 -11.55
CA CYS A 48 0.82 -5.23 -11.46
C CYS A 48 0.56 -4.30 -12.66
N SER A 49 1.57 -3.52 -13.06
CA SER A 49 1.47 -2.62 -14.20
C SER A 49 1.26 -3.38 -15.53
N GLU A 50 1.95 -4.51 -15.73
CA GLU A 50 1.83 -5.35 -16.93
C GLU A 50 0.47 -6.06 -16.99
N LEU A 51 -0.08 -6.45 -15.83
CA LEU A 51 -1.41 -7.05 -15.74
C LEU A 51 -2.55 -6.04 -15.92
N GLY A 52 -2.26 -4.74 -15.89
CA GLY A 52 -3.27 -3.68 -16.03
C GLY A 52 -3.96 -3.26 -14.71
N ILE A 53 -3.39 -3.63 -13.56
CA ILE A 53 -3.85 -3.14 -12.26
C ILE A 53 -3.56 -1.64 -12.17
N GLN A 54 -4.57 -0.86 -11.78
CA GLN A 54 -4.52 0.60 -11.86
C GLN A 54 -3.90 1.25 -10.62
N PHE A 55 -4.07 0.63 -9.45
CA PHE A 55 -3.58 1.15 -8.17
C PHE A 55 -2.86 0.08 -7.36
N LEU A 56 -1.68 0.43 -6.85
CA LEU A 56 -0.91 -0.38 -5.90
C LEU A 56 -0.55 0.45 -4.67
N THR A 57 -1.10 0.10 -3.51
CA THR A 57 -0.73 0.73 -2.23
C THR A 57 0.09 -0.22 -1.37
N VAL A 58 1.27 0.18 -0.91
CA VAL A 58 2.12 -0.70 -0.10
C VAL A 58 2.41 -0.11 1.27
N TYR A 59 2.33 -0.97 2.30
CA TYR A 59 2.64 -0.57 3.66
C TYR A 59 4.15 -0.59 3.90
N ALA A 60 4.82 0.52 3.58
CA ALA A 60 6.26 0.63 3.62
C ALA A 60 6.81 0.90 5.04
N PHE A 61 6.13 1.73 5.83
CA PHE A 61 6.51 2.00 7.23
C PHE A 61 5.30 2.43 8.05
N SER A 62 4.98 1.71 9.13
CA SER A 62 3.89 2.10 10.04
C SER A 62 4.34 3.09 11.11
N ALA A 63 3.43 3.92 11.60
CA ALA A 63 3.71 4.81 12.74
C ALA A 63 4.16 4.02 14.00
N GLU A 64 3.71 2.79 14.18
CA GLU A 64 4.14 1.94 15.30
C GLU A 64 5.58 1.43 15.13
N ASN A 65 6.17 1.54 13.93
CA ASN A 65 7.55 1.12 13.67
C ASN A 65 8.61 2.07 14.25
N TRP A 66 8.23 3.27 14.73
CA TRP A 66 9.11 4.13 15.53
C TRP A 66 9.58 3.49 16.83
N ARG A 67 8.91 2.44 17.32
CA ARG A 67 9.32 1.68 18.52
C ARG A 67 10.51 0.74 18.29
N ARG A 68 10.97 0.60 17.06
CA ARG A 68 12.14 -0.24 16.71
C ARG A 68 13.45 0.46 17.06
N PRO A 69 14.58 -0.26 17.12
CA PRO A 69 15.88 0.37 17.35
C PRO A 69 16.16 1.50 16.35
N GLU A 70 16.70 2.62 16.83
CA GLU A 70 16.95 3.83 16.03
C GLU A 70 17.82 3.56 14.80
N SER A 71 18.79 2.64 14.91
CA SER A 71 19.64 2.21 13.80
C SER A 71 18.85 1.47 12.71
N GLU A 72 17.85 0.65 13.07
CA GLU A 72 16.97 -0.03 12.10
C GLU A 72 16.07 1.00 11.39
N VAL A 73 15.49 1.95 12.15
CA VAL A 73 14.63 3.00 11.60
C VAL A 73 15.39 3.89 10.62
N SER A 74 16.56 4.40 11.05
CA SER A 74 17.41 5.27 10.21
C SER A 74 17.93 4.54 8.97
N GLY A 75 18.32 3.27 9.11
CA GLY A 75 18.73 2.44 7.97
C GLY A 75 17.61 2.20 6.97
N LEU A 76 16.37 2.01 7.44
CA LEU A 76 15.20 1.83 6.59
C LEU A 76 14.84 3.11 5.83
N PHE A 77 14.85 4.27 6.49
CA PHE A 77 14.61 5.54 5.79
C PHE A 77 15.69 5.85 4.75
N SER A 78 16.95 5.55 5.05
CA SER A 78 18.05 5.70 4.09
C SER A 78 17.86 4.79 2.87
N LEU A 79 17.38 3.56 3.08
CA LEU A 79 17.07 2.62 2.01
C LEU A 79 15.93 3.14 1.13
N ILE A 80 14.85 3.65 1.74
CA ILE A 80 13.69 4.19 1.01
C ILE A 80 14.08 5.46 0.24
N GLU A 81 14.88 6.35 0.84
CA GLU A 81 15.35 7.57 0.17
C GLU A 81 16.15 7.20 -1.08
N ARG A 82 17.12 6.30 -0.93
CA ARG A 82 17.94 5.83 -2.04
C ARG A 82 17.09 5.20 -3.14
N ALA A 83 16.17 4.32 -2.77
CA ALA A 83 15.24 3.69 -3.70
C ALA A 83 14.40 4.72 -4.47
N ALA A 84 13.84 5.72 -3.77
CA ALA A 84 13.03 6.76 -4.38
C ALA A 84 13.83 7.57 -5.42
N ARG A 85 15.11 7.87 -5.15
CA ARG A 85 15.99 8.57 -6.10
C ARG A 85 16.41 7.68 -7.26
N ASP A 86 16.87 6.46 -6.98
CA ASP A 86 17.43 5.55 -7.97
C ASP A 86 16.37 5.08 -9.00
N GLU A 87 15.12 4.87 -8.56
CA GLU A 87 14.05 4.37 -9.45
C GLU A 87 13.24 5.47 -10.13
N LEU A 88 13.37 6.75 -9.73
CA LEU A 88 12.49 7.81 -10.23
C LEU A 88 12.46 7.87 -11.76
N ARG A 89 13.63 7.82 -12.40
CA ARG A 89 13.73 7.82 -13.86
C ARG A 89 13.00 6.62 -14.47
N VAL A 90 13.17 5.44 -13.89
CA VAL A 90 12.54 4.20 -14.35
C VAL A 90 11.02 4.27 -14.18
N MET A 91 10.54 4.68 -13.01
CA MET A 91 9.12 4.86 -12.71
C MET A 91 8.49 5.86 -13.68
N HIS A 92 9.14 7.00 -13.92
CA HIS A 92 8.64 8.00 -14.85
C HIS A 92 8.56 7.48 -16.30
N GLN A 93 9.60 6.77 -16.77
CA GLN A 93 9.61 6.15 -18.10
C GLN A 93 8.50 5.10 -18.27
N ASN A 94 8.18 4.36 -17.20
CA ASN A 94 7.07 3.41 -17.17
C ASN A 94 5.71 4.05 -16.86
N ARG A 95 5.63 5.39 -16.88
CA ARG A 95 4.40 6.15 -16.63
C ARG A 95 3.75 5.82 -15.28
N VAL A 96 4.53 5.44 -14.28
CA VAL A 96 4.05 5.23 -12.90
C VAL A 96 3.76 6.58 -12.27
N ARG A 97 2.60 6.76 -11.63
CA ARG A 97 2.24 7.95 -10.85
C ARG A 97 2.49 7.69 -9.37
N ILE A 98 3.45 8.40 -8.77
CA ILE A 98 3.83 8.19 -7.37
C ILE A 98 2.93 9.01 -6.44
N ARG A 99 2.42 8.37 -5.39
CA ARG A 99 1.64 8.99 -4.30
C ARG A 99 2.21 8.55 -2.95
N VAL A 100 1.92 9.32 -1.91
CA VAL A 100 2.28 8.98 -0.52
C VAL A 100 1.06 9.15 0.37
N ALA A 101 0.87 8.20 1.28
CA ALA A 101 -0.09 8.26 2.37
C ALA A 101 0.65 8.26 3.72
N GLY A 102 0.31 9.19 4.62
CA GLY A 102 0.93 9.29 5.95
C GLY A 102 1.59 10.65 6.22
N ASP A 103 2.17 10.79 7.41
CA ASP A 103 2.79 12.04 7.84
C ASP A 103 4.24 12.14 7.37
N LEU A 104 4.41 12.87 6.27
CA LEU A 104 5.70 13.20 5.66
C LEU A 104 6.57 14.10 6.55
N GLN A 105 6.00 14.94 7.41
CA GLN A 105 6.77 15.94 8.16
C GLN A 105 7.68 15.30 9.20
N ALA A 106 7.29 14.14 9.73
CA ALA A 106 8.08 13.37 10.68
C ALA A 106 9.23 12.57 10.03
N LEU A 107 9.34 12.54 8.70
CA LEU A 107 10.39 11.81 7.99
C LEU A 107 11.70 12.63 7.91
N PRO A 108 12.87 12.00 7.77
CA PRO A 108 14.12 12.72 7.50
C PRO A 108 14.04 13.61 6.26
N LYS A 109 14.69 14.78 6.31
CA LYS A 109 14.60 15.80 5.24
C LYS A 109 14.97 15.27 3.85
N GLY A 110 16.03 14.47 3.75
CA GLY A 110 16.44 13.86 2.48
C GLY A 110 15.37 12.98 1.86
N LEU A 111 14.70 12.15 2.67
CA LEU A 111 13.57 11.32 2.26
C LEU A 111 12.37 12.17 1.85
N GLN A 112 12.03 13.22 2.61
CA GLN A 112 10.95 14.14 2.24
C GLN A 112 11.18 14.75 0.85
N ASP A 113 12.40 15.21 0.59
CA ASP A 113 12.75 15.88 -0.67
C ASP A 113 12.69 14.88 -1.83
N ALA A 114 13.22 13.67 -1.66
CA ALA A 114 13.14 12.59 -2.66
C ALA A 114 11.69 12.20 -3.00
N LEU A 115 10.82 12.09 -1.98
CA LEU A 115 9.40 11.77 -2.19
C LEU A 115 8.67 12.90 -2.91
N ARG A 116 8.91 14.16 -2.54
CA ARG A 116 8.30 15.33 -3.21
C ARG A 116 8.73 15.42 -4.67
N GLU A 117 10.01 15.22 -4.95
CA GLU A 117 10.54 15.17 -6.31
C GLU A 117 9.84 14.06 -7.13
N GLY A 118 9.70 12.87 -6.55
CA GLY A 118 9.02 11.75 -7.20
C GLY A 118 7.55 12.03 -7.50
N ILE A 119 6.81 12.59 -6.54
CA ILE A 119 5.40 12.97 -6.70
C ILE A 119 5.25 14.01 -7.82
N GLU A 120 6.05 15.08 -7.80
CA GLU A 120 5.93 16.16 -8.79
C GLU A 120 6.31 15.69 -10.20
N THR A 121 7.44 14.97 -10.33
CA THR A 121 7.93 14.45 -11.62
C THR A 121 6.94 13.50 -12.28
N THR A 122 6.16 12.77 -11.49
CA THR A 122 5.23 11.76 -11.99
C THR A 122 3.77 12.18 -11.94
N ARG A 123 3.45 13.44 -11.62
CA ARG A 123 2.06 13.86 -11.33
C ARG A 123 1.09 13.68 -12.50
N GLU A 124 1.59 13.86 -13.73
CA GLU A 124 0.83 13.75 -15.00
C GLU A 124 0.93 12.34 -15.63
N ASN A 125 1.58 11.40 -14.95
CA ASN A 125 1.69 10.04 -15.46
C ASN A 125 0.33 9.33 -15.40
N ALA A 126 0.02 8.58 -16.45
CA ALA A 126 -1.28 7.92 -16.66
C ALA A 126 -1.21 6.38 -16.66
N GLY A 127 -0.11 5.81 -16.15
CA GLY A 127 0.00 4.38 -15.88
C GLY A 127 -0.46 4.04 -14.46
N ILE A 128 0.09 2.98 -13.88
CA ILE A 128 -0.26 2.56 -12.51
C ILE A 128 0.03 3.68 -11.49
N THR A 129 -0.92 3.91 -10.58
CA THR A 129 -0.71 4.76 -9.42
C THR A 129 -0.10 3.93 -8.29
N PHE A 130 1.12 4.29 -7.90
CA PHE A 130 1.88 3.62 -6.85
C PHE A 130 1.91 4.47 -5.57
N THR A 131 1.23 4.01 -4.54
CA THR A 131 1.10 4.70 -3.25
C THR A 131 1.98 4.07 -2.18
N LEU A 132 2.90 4.85 -1.63
CA LEU A 132 3.73 4.47 -0.49
C LEU A 132 3.05 4.93 0.81
N ALA A 133 2.59 3.98 1.64
CA ALA A 133 2.13 4.30 2.98
C ALA A 133 3.34 4.37 3.93
N LEU A 134 3.77 5.59 4.26
CA LEU A 134 4.98 5.90 5.03
C LEU A 134 4.64 6.72 6.27
N ASN A 135 5.13 6.27 7.42
CA ASN A 135 4.70 6.80 8.72
C ASN A 135 3.16 6.87 8.79
N TYR A 136 2.53 5.81 8.29
CA TYR A 136 1.10 5.72 8.12
C TYR A 136 0.45 4.95 9.27
N GLY A 137 -0.79 5.31 9.59
CA GLY A 137 -1.71 4.51 10.39
C GLY A 137 -3.14 4.98 10.18
N GLY A 138 -4.06 4.07 9.89
CA GLY A 138 -5.45 4.38 9.53
C GLY A 138 -6.19 5.16 10.62
N ARG A 139 -5.94 4.87 11.89
CA ARG A 139 -6.48 5.69 12.99
C ARG A 139 -6.00 7.13 12.95
N ALA A 140 -4.72 7.36 12.66
CA ALA A 140 -4.15 8.71 12.58
C ALA A 140 -4.69 9.45 11.35
N GLU A 141 -4.85 8.75 10.22
CA GLU A 141 -5.49 9.28 9.02
C GLU A 141 -6.92 9.75 9.29
N ILE A 142 -7.75 8.91 9.93
CA ILE A 142 -9.13 9.25 10.28
C ILE A 142 -9.17 10.46 11.22
N VAL A 143 -8.30 10.51 12.25
CA VAL A 143 -8.21 11.66 13.14
C VAL A 143 -7.84 12.94 12.38
N GLU A 144 -6.91 12.87 11.42
CA GLU A 144 -6.55 14.06 10.63
C GLU A 144 -7.66 14.47 9.67
N ALA A 145 -8.38 13.52 9.07
CA ALA A 145 -9.57 13.80 8.26
C ALA A 145 -10.64 14.55 9.08
N ILE A 146 -10.95 14.05 10.28
CA ILE A 146 -11.89 14.72 11.21
C ILE A 146 -11.39 16.13 11.58
N ARG A 147 -10.10 16.30 11.85
CA ARG A 147 -9.53 17.64 12.11
C ARG A 147 -9.68 18.59 10.93
N LYS A 148 -9.52 18.12 9.69
CA LYS A 148 -9.75 18.94 8.48
C LYS A 148 -11.21 19.38 8.41
N ILE A 149 -12.15 18.46 8.63
CA ILE A 149 -13.61 18.74 8.61
C ILE A 149 -13.97 19.80 9.64
N VAL A 150 -13.47 19.66 10.88
CA VAL A 150 -13.71 20.62 11.97
C VAL A 150 -13.09 21.99 11.66
N ARG A 151 -11.85 22.03 11.14
CA ARG A 151 -11.19 23.29 10.76
C ARG A 151 -11.90 24.00 9.61
N ALA A 152 -12.52 23.24 8.70
CA ALA A 152 -13.34 23.78 7.62
C ALA A 152 -14.68 24.35 8.11
N GLY A 153 -15.06 24.10 9.37
CA GLY A 153 -16.31 24.60 9.96
C GLY A 153 -17.55 23.85 9.50
N SER A 154 -17.41 22.59 9.08
CA SER A 154 -18.55 21.77 8.65
C SER A 154 -19.46 21.49 9.85
N PRO A 155 -20.78 21.73 9.76
CA PRO A 155 -21.69 21.43 10.85
C PRO A 155 -21.83 19.89 10.99
N PRO A 156 -22.16 19.38 12.20
CA PRO A 156 -22.20 17.94 12.46
C PRO A 156 -23.11 17.13 11.51
N GLU A 157 -24.23 17.71 11.08
CA GLU A 157 -25.20 17.13 10.15
C GLU A 157 -24.65 16.92 8.74
N ASP A 158 -23.63 17.66 8.34
CA ASP A 158 -22.97 17.54 7.03
C ASP A 158 -21.83 16.50 7.05
N VAL A 159 -21.52 15.91 8.21
CA VAL A 159 -20.44 14.92 8.35
C VAL A 159 -20.96 13.54 7.93
N THR A 160 -20.75 13.21 6.66
CA THR A 160 -21.11 11.91 6.07
C THR A 160 -19.88 11.01 5.84
N GLU A 161 -20.11 9.74 5.50
CA GLU A 161 -19.04 8.82 5.09
C GLU A 161 -18.27 9.37 3.88
N GLU A 162 -18.96 9.99 2.93
CA GLU A 162 -18.37 10.63 1.75
C GLU A 162 -17.47 11.80 2.14
N LEU A 163 -17.89 12.65 3.08
CA LEU A 163 -17.07 13.78 3.55
C LEU A 163 -15.81 13.31 4.28
N VAL A 164 -15.94 12.26 5.10
CA VAL A 164 -14.79 11.64 5.77
C VAL A 164 -13.84 11.06 4.74
N GLY A 165 -14.34 10.28 3.78
CA GLY A 165 -13.56 9.70 2.68
C GLY A 165 -12.82 10.76 1.86
N ALA A 166 -13.51 11.85 1.48
CA ALA A 166 -12.94 12.99 0.77
C ALA A 166 -11.85 13.74 1.56
N SER A 167 -11.82 13.57 2.89
CA SER A 167 -10.87 14.22 3.79
C SER A 167 -9.64 13.38 4.14
N LEU A 168 -9.57 12.11 3.69
CA LEU A 168 -8.43 11.20 3.87
C LEU A 168 -7.18 11.67 3.08
N TYR A 169 -6.06 10.92 3.13
CA TYR A 169 -4.81 11.37 2.49
C TYR A 169 -4.88 11.39 0.97
N ASN A 170 -5.55 10.41 0.36
CA ASN A 170 -5.64 10.26 -1.09
C ASN A 170 -7.09 9.97 -1.52
N PRO A 171 -7.99 10.97 -1.45
CA PRO A 171 -9.42 10.76 -1.73
C PRO A 171 -9.73 10.45 -3.20
N ASP A 172 -8.76 10.66 -4.10
CA ASP A 172 -8.86 10.33 -5.52
C ASP A 172 -8.54 8.86 -5.85
N ILE A 173 -8.07 8.09 -4.87
CA ILE A 173 -7.74 6.66 -5.03
C ILE A 173 -8.93 5.82 -4.56
N PRO A 174 -9.45 4.88 -5.37
CA PRO A 174 -10.55 4.01 -4.96
C PRO A 174 -10.13 3.09 -3.81
N ASP A 175 -11.10 2.57 -3.07
CA ASP A 175 -10.83 1.58 -2.03
C ASP A 175 -10.17 0.32 -2.60
N PRO A 176 -9.27 -0.35 -1.85
CA PRO A 176 -8.66 -1.59 -2.31
C PRO A 176 -9.71 -2.69 -2.47
N ASP A 177 -9.72 -3.34 -3.62
CA ASP A 177 -10.53 -4.54 -3.84
C ASP A 177 -9.91 -5.73 -3.13
N LEU A 178 -8.58 -5.81 -3.16
CA LEU A 178 -7.79 -6.90 -2.62
C LEU A 178 -6.67 -6.36 -1.74
N ILE A 179 -6.61 -6.86 -0.50
CA ILE A 179 -5.48 -6.66 0.40
C ILE A 179 -4.72 -7.96 0.54
N ILE A 180 -3.42 -7.92 0.23
CA ILE A 180 -2.50 -9.04 0.37
C ILE A 180 -1.65 -8.80 1.62
N ARG A 181 -1.58 -9.80 2.50
CA ARG A 181 -0.65 -9.79 3.63
C ARG A 181 0.26 -11.00 3.58
N THR A 182 1.57 -10.78 3.67
CA THR A 182 2.57 -11.85 3.68
C THR A 182 2.90 -12.36 5.09
N ALA A 183 3.71 -13.40 5.16
CA ALA A 183 4.21 -14.05 6.37
C ALA A 183 3.13 -14.70 7.27
N GLY A 184 1.97 -15.04 6.70
CA GLY A 184 0.92 -15.83 7.37
C GLY A 184 0.11 -15.09 8.44
N GLU A 185 0.37 -13.80 8.66
CA GLU A 185 -0.29 -13.03 9.71
C GLU A 185 -1.72 -12.61 9.31
N ARG A 186 -2.69 -12.82 10.21
CA ARG A 186 -4.13 -12.57 9.95
C ARG A 186 -4.64 -11.34 10.71
N ARG A 187 -4.18 -10.15 10.34
CA ARG A 187 -4.62 -8.87 10.93
C ARG A 187 -4.38 -7.70 9.96
N TRP A 188 -5.02 -6.57 10.19
CA TRP A 188 -4.82 -5.34 9.39
C TRP A 188 -3.61 -4.51 9.83
N SER A 189 -3.25 -4.57 11.11
CA SER A 189 -2.16 -3.76 11.68
C SER A 189 -2.29 -2.25 11.39
N ASN A 190 -3.51 -1.71 11.55
CA ASN A 190 -3.79 -0.27 11.35
C ASN A 190 -3.59 0.19 9.89
N PHE A 191 -3.59 -0.72 8.92
CA PHE A 191 -3.46 -0.40 7.50
C PHE A 191 -4.82 -0.15 6.85
N LEU A 192 -5.00 0.99 6.18
CA LEU A 192 -6.17 1.35 5.37
C LEU A 192 -7.51 1.10 6.08
N LEU A 193 -7.64 1.46 7.36
CA LEU A 193 -8.79 1.02 8.18
C LEU A 193 -10.16 1.46 7.64
N TRP A 194 -10.22 2.65 7.04
CA TRP A 194 -11.44 3.15 6.42
C TRP A 194 -11.68 2.47 5.07
N GLN A 195 -10.66 2.51 4.22
CA GLN A 195 -10.70 2.03 2.84
C GLN A 195 -10.86 0.50 2.75
N ALA A 196 -10.42 -0.24 3.77
CA ALA A 196 -10.44 -1.70 3.80
C ALA A 196 -11.80 -2.32 4.13
N ALA A 197 -12.84 -1.50 4.36
CA ALA A 197 -14.12 -1.95 4.93
C ALA A 197 -14.77 -3.12 4.15
N TYR A 198 -14.64 -3.12 2.83
CA TYR A 198 -15.21 -4.13 1.93
C TYR A 198 -14.15 -4.83 1.05
N SER A 199 -12.89 -4.78 1.48
CA SER A 199 -11.78 -5.42 0.77
C SER A 199 -11.72 -6.91 1.06
N GLU A 200 -11.37 -7.68 0.03
CA GLU A 200 -11.00 -9.08 0.22
C GLU A 200 -9.60 -9.17 0.83
N LEU A 201 -9.41 -10.11 1.77
CA LEU A 201 -8.11 -10.36 2.37
C LEU A 201 -7.54 -11.69 1.87
N PHE A 202 -6.36 -11.61 1.25
CA PHE A 202 -5.53 -12.77 0.94
C PHE A 202 -4.32 -12.83 1.86
N VAL A 203 -4.15 -13.95 2.57
CA VAL A 203 -3.02 -14.16 3.48
C VAL A 203 -2.04 -15.13 2.86
N CYS A 204 -0.91 -14.60 2.40
CA CYS A 204 0.18 -15.39 1.86
C CYS A 204 1.07 -15.93 2.99
N PRO A 205 1.32 -17.25 3.06
CA PRO A 205 2.19 -17.83 4.08
C PRO A 205 3.66 -17.45 3.89
N GLU A 206 4.08 -17.17 2.66
CA GLU A 206 5.46 -16.81 2.31
C GLU A 206 5.83 -15.44 2.92
N PRO A 207 7.05 -15.25 3.45
CA PRO A 207 7.54 -13.94 3.86
C PRO A 207 7.75 -13.04 2.63
N TRP A 208 7.66 -11.72 2.80
CA TRP A 208 7.76 -10.77 1.69
C TRP A 208 8.98 -10.96 0.76
N PRO A 209 10.21 -11.21 1.26
CA PRO A 209 11.35 -11.46 0.37
C PRO A 209 11.23 -12.69 -0.55
N GLU A 210 10.31 -13.61 -0.26
CA GLU A 210 10.04 -14.81 -1.07
C GLU A 210 8.82 -14.63 -1.98
N PHE A 211 8.07 -13.52 -1.85
CA PHE A 211 6.90 -13.26 -2.67
C PHE A 211 7.29 -13.08 -4.14
N SER A 212 6.55 -13.76 -5.01
CA SER A 212 6.87 -13.90 -6.43
C SER A 212 5.68 -13.51 -7.32
N THR A 213 5.91 -13.39 -8.62
CA THR A 213 4.85 -13.23 -9.63
C THR A 213 3.82 -14.35 -9.53
N ARG A 214 4.25 -15.59 -9.23
CA ARG A 214 3.33 -16.71 -8.99
C ARG A 214 2.48 -16.49 -7.73
N SER A 215 3.06 -15.93 -6.67
CA SER A 215 2.34 -15.60 -5.43
C SER A 215 1.30 -14.51 -5.68
N LEU A 216 1.64 -13.49 -6.47
CA LEU A 216 0.70 -12.45 -6.92
C LEU A 216 -0.45 -13.04 -7.73
N VAL A 217 -0.16 -13.82 -8.77
CA VAL A 217 -1.18 -14.47 -9.61
C VAL A 217 -2.08 -15.38 -8.76
N THR A 218 -1.52 -16.09 -7.79
CA THR A 218 -2.32 -16.92 -6.86
C THR A 218 -3.30 -16.07 -6.05
N ALA A 219 -2.87 -14.92 -5.53
CA ALA A 219 -3.74 -14.01 -4.80
C ALA A 219 -4.85 -13.41 -5.69
N LEU A 220 -4.52 -13.09 -6.94
CA LEU A 220 -5.49 -12.57 -7.92
C LEU A 220 -6.53 -13.64 -8.30
N CYS A 221 -6.11 -14.88 -8.54
CA CYS A 221 -7.03 -15.99 -8.79
C CYS A 221 -7.92 -16.27 -7.57
N ASP A 222 -7.39 -16.19 -6.34
CA ASP A 222 -8.20 -16.32 -5.12
C ASP A 222 -9.29 -15.24 -5.07
N TYR A 223 -8.92 -13.97 -5.32
CA TYR A 223 -9.86 -12.86 -5.42
C TYR A 223 -10.97 -13.12 -6.45
N GLN A 224 -10.63 -13.65 -7.63
CA GLN A 224 -11.61 -13.92 -8.69
C GLN A 224 -12.62 -15.02 -8.35
N ASN A 225 -12.28 -15.89 -7.40
CA ASN A 225 -13.18 -16.95 -6.93
C ASN A 225 -14.11 -16.48 -5.81
N ARG A 226 -14.05 -15.22 -5.38
CA ARG A 226 -14.92 -14.68 -4.33
C ARG A 226 -16.17 -14.03 -4.91
N GLU A 227 -17.30 -14.26 -4.26
CA GLU A 227 -18.57 -13.58 -4.55
C GLU A 227 -18.66 -12.30 -3.70
N ARG A 228 -18.49 -11.14 -4.33
CA ARG A 228 -18.62 -9.84 -3.63
C ARG A 228 -20.08 -9.40 -3.63
N LYS A 229 -20.73 -9.52 -2.46
CA LYS A 229 -22.16 -9.21 -2.32
C LYS A 229 -22.46 -7.78 -1.88
N PHE A 230 -21.48 -7.04 -1.33
CA PHE A 230 -21.66 -5.65 -0.83
C PHE A 230 -22.97 -5.42 -0.02
N GLY A 231 -23.45 -6.43 0.71
CA GLY A 231 -24.72 -6.38 1.43
C GLY A 231 -26.00 -6.59 0.61
N GLY A 232 -25.92 -6.77 -0.71
CA GLY A 232 -27.02 -7.15 -1.59
C GLY A 232 -27.28 -8.66 -1.58
N LEU A 233 -28.55 -9.07 -1.51
CA LEU A 233 -28.98 -10.45 -1.73
C LEU A 233 -29.11 -10.70 -3.24
N GLU A 234 -28.69 -11.88 -3.71
CA GLU A 234 -29.08 -12.32 -5.07
C GLU A 234 -30.61 -12.40 -5.15
N PRO A 235 -31.22 -12.05 -6.30
CA PRO A 235 -32.60 -12.42 -6.53
C PRO A 235 -32.67 -13.93 -6.43
N SER A 236 -33.44 -14.42 -5.44
CA SER A 236 -33.76 -15.84 -5.34
C SER A 236 -34.31 -16.29 -6.69
N SER A 237 -33.65 -17.27 -7.29
CA SER A 237 -34.15 -17.96 -8.47
C SER A 237 -35.41 -18.71 -8.04
N GLU A 238 -36.57 -18.12 -8.30
CA GLU A 238 -37.84 -18.84 -8.45
C GLU A 238 -37.93 -19.48 -9.84
#